data_AF-A0A6A5RJC2-F1
#
_entry.id   AF-A0A6A5RJC2-F1
#
_cell.length_a   1.000
_cell.length_b   1.000
_cell.length_c   1.000
_cell.angle_alpha   90.00
_cell.angle_beta   90.00
_cell.angle_gamma   90.00
#
_symmetry.space_group_name_H-M   'P 1'
#
loop_
_entity.id
_entity.type
_entity.pdbx_description
1 polymer ?
#
loop_
_entity_poly.entity_id
_entity_poly.type
_entity_poly.pdbx_seq_one_letter_code
_entity_poly.pdbx_strand_id
1 'polypeptide(L)'
;QRKVVVVHGLGGIGKTQLAVEFARKHHYRFSAVFWLDGSSEASLKQSFVNMAQRLPRSELTAEGAAQLSDATIEADVAVRECQRWLSIPSNPHWLLLIDNVDRDHRDPDDPQAYNVKVYLPHADHGSILVTSRLSSLQRL
;
A
#
# COMPACT_ATOMS: atom_id res chain seq x y z
N GLN A 1 -7.34 15.35 5.22
CA GLN A 1 -6.29 14.93 6.15
C GLN A 1 -6.12 13.42 6.09
N ARG A 2 -4.92 12.98 5.71
CA ARG A 2 -4.53 11.58 5.60
C ARG A 2 -4.32 11.00 6.99
N LYS A 3 -4.84 9.79 7.20
CA LYS A 3 -4.65 9.05 8.46
C LYS A 3 -3.66 7.93 8.21
N VAL A 4 -2.61 7.84 9.03
CA VAL A 4 -1.65 6.74 8.99
C VAL A 4 -1.65 6.08 10.36
N VAL A 5 -1.87 4.78 10.41
CA VAL A 5 -1.85 3.98 11.63
C VAL A 5 -0.90 2.82 11.43
N VAL A 6 -0.02 2.60 12.39
CA VAL A 6 0.87 1.44 12.42
C VAL A 6 0.49 0.57 13.61
N VAL A 7 0.04 -0.65 13.32
CA VAL A 7 -0.20 -1.70 14.32
C VAL A 7 1.08 -2.51 14.40
N HIS A 8 1.83 -2.33 15.49
CA HIS A 8 3.08 -3.06 15.70
C HIS A 8 3.05 -3.92 16.98
N GLY A 9 3.88 -4.97 16.99
CA GLY A 9 3.95 -5.91 18.10
C GLY A 9 4.55 -7.25 17.71
N LEU A 10 4.66 -8.16 18.67
CA LEU A 10 5.28 -9.47 18.49
C LEU A 10 4.62 -10.32 17.39
N GLY A 11 5.36 -11.32 16.88
CA GLY A 11 4.80 -12.33 15.97
C GLY A 11 3.62 -13.07 16.62
N GLY A 12 2.59 -13.39 15.83
CA GLY A 12 1.44 -14.17 16.31
C GLY A 12 0.42 -13.42 17.20
N ILE A 13 0.65 -12.16 17.57
CA ILE A 13 -0.26 -11.40 18.46
C ILE A 13 -1.60 -10.98 17.81
N GLY A 14 -1.82 -11.28 16.52
CA GLY A 14 -3.08 -11.01 15.84
C GLY A 14 -3.18 -9.67 15.08
N LYS A 15 -2.05 -9.02 14.74
CA LYS A 15 -2.04 -7.72 14.02
C LYS A 15 -2.76 -7.78 12.67
N THR A 16 -2.44 -8.81 11.88
CA THR A 16 -3.05 -9.05 10.56
C THR A 16 -4.56 -9.30 10.71
N GLN A 17 -4.96 -10.13 11.68
CA GLN A 17 -6.37 -10.39 11.98
C GLN A 17 -7.10 -9.12 12.39
N LEU A 18 -6.49 -8.26 13.22
CA LEU A 18 -7.04 -6.96 13.58
C LEU A 18 -7.25 -6.07 12.35
N ALA A 19 -6.27 -6.01 11.44
CA ALA A 19 -6.37 -5.24 10.20
C ALA A 19 -7.48 -5.76 9.27
N VAL A 20 -7.60 -7.09 9.11
CA VAL A 20 -8.70 -7.73 8.36
C VAL A 20 -10.06 -7.38 8.97
N GLU A 21 -10.24 -7.57 10.27
CA GLU A 21 -11.51 -7.29 10.94
C GLU A 21 -11.88 -5.81 10.88
N PHE A 22 -10.90 -4.90 11.01
CA PHE A 22 -11.13 -3.48 10.82
C PHE A 22 -11.64 -3.18 9.41
N ALA A 23 -10.96 -3.70 8.38
CA ALA A 23 -11.35 -3.50 6.99
C ALA A 23 -12.76 -4.05 6.72
N ARG A 24 -13.06 -5.28 7.17
CA ARG A 24 -14.37 -5.91 7.02
C ARG A 24 -15.47 -5.11 7.73
N LYS A 25 -15.25 -4.71 8.98
CA LYS A 25 -16.24 -3.98 9.79
C LYS A 25 -16.53 -2.58 9.24
N HIS A 26 -15.54 -1.92 8.64
CA HIS A 26 -15.63 -0.52 8.23
C HIS A 26 -15.58 -0.28 6.72
N HIS A 27 -15.61 -1.33 5.89
CA HIS A 27 -15.50 -1.23 4.42
C HIS A 27 -16.46 -0.20 3.80
N TYR A 28 -17.68 -0.10 4.32
CA TYR A 28 -18.72 0.83 3.84
C TYR A 28 -18.34 2.33 3.98
N ARG A 29 -17.30 2.65 4.76
CA ARG A 29 -16.79 4.01 4.94
C ARG A 29 -15.76 4.40 3.88
N PHE A 30 -15.31 3.45 3.07
CA PHE A 30 -14.23 3.64 2.12
C PHE A 30 -14.71 3.49 0.67
N SER A 31 -14.17 4.32 -0.23
CA SER A 31 -14.41 4.21 -1.68
C SER A 31 -13.76 2.97 -2.29
N ALA A 32 -12.64 2.54 -1.71
CA ALA A 32 -11.92 1.32 -2.07
C ALA A 32 -11.08 0.83 -0.89
N VAL A 33 -10.82 -0.47 -0.86
CA VAL A 33 -9.92 -1.11 0.11
C VAL A 33 -8.89 -1.94 -0.65
N PHE A 34 -7.61 -1.64 -0.47
CA PHE A 34 -6.50 -2.38 -1.08
C PHE A 34 -5.64 -3.00 0.00
N TRP A 35 -5.24 -4.26 -0.23
CA TRP A 35 -4.34 -5.01 0.64
C TRP A 35 -3.07 -5.32 -0.11
N LEU A 36 -1.93 -4.83 0.40
CA LEU A 36 -0.61 -5.02 -0.17
C LEU A 36 0.27 -5.84 0.78
N ASP A 37 1.08 -6.73 0.22
CA ASP A 37 2.07 -7.52 0.94
C ASP A 37 3.40 -6.76 1.06
N GLY A 38 3.73 -6.31 2.27
CA GLY A 38 4.97 -5.61 2.61
C GLY A 38 6.12 -6.52 3.06
N SER A 39 6.02 -7.84 2.91
CA SER A 39 7.06 -8.80 3.34
C SER A 39 8.43 -8.58 2.68
N SER A 40 8.43 -8.00 1.48
CA SER A 40 9.61 -7.58 0.73
C SER A 40 9.24 -6.47 -0.25
N GLU A 41 10.24 -5.74 -0.76
CA GLU A 41 10.01 -4.74 -1.81
C GLU A 41 9.40 -5.37 -3.07
N ALA A 42 9.84 -6.57 -3.45
CA ALA A 42 9.31 -7.31 -4.59
C ALA A 42 7.83 -7.71 -4.39
N SER A 43 7.47 -8.21 -3.21
CA SER A 43 6.08 -8.55 -2.86
C SER A 43 5.17 -7.32 -2.89
N LEU A 44 5.69 -6.19 -2.41
CA LEU A 44 4.97 -4.92 -2.38
C LEU A 44 4.73 -4.40 -3.80
N LYS A 45 5.78 -4.37 -4.62
CA LYS A 45 5.70 -4.03 -6.05
C LYS A 45 4.73 -4.92 -6.80
N GLN A 46 4.76 -6.24 -6.58
CA GLN A 46 3.80 -7.17 -7.19
C GLN A 46 2.36 -6.90 -6.73
N SER A 47 2.17 -6.52 -5.46
CA SER A 47 0.84 -6.12 -4.97
C SER A 47 0.34 -4.85 -5.64
N PHE A 48 1.22 -3.89 -5.95
CA PHE A 48 0.87 -2.71 -6.76
C PHE A 48 0.50 -3.08 -8.20
N VAL A 49 1.18 -4.05 -8.83
CA VAL A 49 0.77 -4.57 -10.15
C VAL A 49 -0.66 -5.11 -10.10
N ASN A 50 -0.98 -5.92 -9.08
CA ASN A 50 -2.32 -6.46 -8.89
C ASN A 50 -3.36 -5.38 -8.61
N MET A 51 -2.98 -4.31 -7.88
CA MET A 51 -3.83 -3.15 -7.64
C MET A 51 -4.10 -2.37 -8.93
N ALA A 52 -3.07 -2.10 -9.73
CA ALA A 52 -3.18 -1.33 -10.98
C ALA A 52 -4.16 -1.97 -11.96
N GLN A 53 -4.17 -3.30 -12.06
CA GLN A 53 -5.12 -4.06 -12.90
C GLN A 53 -6.58 -3.87 -12.49
N ARG A 54 -6.85 -3.46 -11.25
CA ARG A 54 -8.19 -3.23 -10.70
C ARG A 54 -8.64 -1.78 -10.76
N LEU A 55 -7.75 -0.85 -11.14
CA LEU A 55 -8.10 0.56 -11.26
C LEU A 55 -9.03 0.78 -12.47
N PRO A 56 -9.98 1.74 -12.39
CA PRO A 56 -10.76 2.11 -13.54
C PRO A 56 -9.84 2.60 -14.66
N ARG A 57 -9.95 2.03 -15.87
CA ARG A 57 -9.08 2.41 -17.00
C ARG A 57 -9.17 3.89 -17.37
N SER A 58 -10.35 4.49 -17.19
CA SER A 58 -10.57 5.93 -17.40
C SER A 58 -9.79 6.81 -16.44
N GLU A 59 -9.36 6.26 -15.31
CA GLU A 59 -8.62 6.98 -14.29
C GLU A 59 -7.10 6.81 -14.44
N LEU A 60 -6.62 5.99 -15.39
CA LEU A 60 -5.20 5.81 -15.72
C LEU A 60 -4.69 6.94 -16.62
N THR A 61 -3.38 7.24 -16.58
CA THR A 61 -2.77 8.10 -17.62
C THR A 61 -2.82 7.40 -18.98
N ALA A 62 -2.70 8.15 -20.08
CA ALA A 62 -2.66 7.54 -21.42
C ALA A 62 -1.46 6.58 -21.55
N GLU A 63 -0.30 7.01 -21.04
CA GLU A 63 0.93 6.21 -20.99
C GLU A 63 0.74 4.99 -20.08
N GLY A 64 0.19 5.18 -18.89
CA GLY A 64 -0.08 4.11 -17.93
C GLY A 64 -1.06 3.08 -18.48
N ALA A 65 -2.12 3.50 -19.16
CA ALA A 65 -3.08 2.61 -19.81
C ALA A 65 -2.44 1.78 -20.92
N ALA A 66 -1.55 2.39 -21.73
CA ALA A 66 -0.79 1.68 -22.76
C ALA A 66 0.16 0.65 -22.12
N GLN A 67 0.93 1.04 -21.11
CA GLN A 67 1.88 0.17 -20.42
C GLN A 67 1.21 -0.94 -19.60
N LEU A 68 0.01 -0.69 -19.06
CA LEU A 68 -0.77 -1.68 -18.31
C LEU A 68 -1.54 -2.66 -19.21
N SER A 69 -1.60 -2.39 -20.52
CA SER A 69 -2.22 -3.27 -21.51
C SER A 69 -1.28 -4.34 -22.08
N ASP A 70 0.02 -4.24 -21.77
CA ASP A 70 1.02 -5.23 -22.11
C ASP A 70 0.87 -6.50 -21.23
N ALA A 71 1.34 -7.65 -21.72
CA ALA A 71 1.32 -8.91 -21.00
C ALA A 71 2.19 -8.86 -19.73
N THR A 72 3.21 -7.98 -19.70
CA THR A 72 4.08 -7.76 -18.55
C THR A 72 3.97 -6.32 -18.09
N ILE A 73 3.32 -6.11 -16.95
CA ILE A 73 3.23 -4.79 -16.33
C ILE A 73 4.52 -4.49 -15.59
N GLU A 74 5.21 -3.43 -16.00
CA GLU A 74 6.37 -2.91 -15.26
C GLU A 74 5.94 -2.42 -13.87
N ALA A 75 6.57 -2.98 -12.83
CA ALA A 75 6.16 -2.73 -11.45
C ALA A 75 6.21 -1.24 -11.07
N ASP A 76 7.21 -0.50 -11.55
CA ASP A 76 7.35 0.92 -11.24
C ASP A 76 6.26 1.77 -11.92
N VAL A 77 5.74 1.32 -13.07
CA VAL A 77 4.57 1.93 -13.70
C VAL A 77 3.33 1.69 -12.85
N ALA A 78 3.12 0.47 -12.38
CA ALA A 78 2.00 0.13 -11.52
C ALA A 78 2.00 0.93 -10.20
N VAL A 79 3.16 1.02 -9.54
CA VAL A 79 3.34 1.83 -8.31
C VAL A 79 2.94 3.27 -8.57
N ARG A 80 3.48 3.89 -9.64
CA ARG A 80 3.21 5.29 -9.98
C ARG A 80 1.73 5.55 -10.27
N GLU A 81 1.09 4.70 -11.08
CA GLU A 81 -0.33 4.86 -11.41
C GLU A 81 -1.23 4.66 -10.20
N CYS A 82 -0.93 3.71 -9.32
CA CYS A 82 -1.66 3.53 -8.07
C CYS A 82 -1.50 4.72 -7.13
N GLN A 83 -0.28 5.21 -6.92
CA GLN A 83 -0.02 6.39 -6.08
C GLN A 83 -0.73 7.63 -6.63
N ARG A 84 -0.74 7.81 -7.96
CA ARG A 84 -1.48 8.90 -8.60
C ARG A 84 -2.98 8.76 -8.39
N TRP A 85 -3.56 7.57 -8.62
CA TRP A 85 -4.98 7.31 -8.40
C TRP A 85 -5.42 7.55 -6.96
N LEU A 86 -4.60 7.12 -5.99
CA LEU A 86 -4.79 7.40 -4.57
C LEU A 86 -4.66 8.90 -4.21
N SER A 87 -4.09 9.72 -5.11
CA SER A 87 -3.91 11.16 -4.93
C SER A 87 -4.94 12.00 -5.67
N ILE A 88 -5.91 11.39 -6.36
CA ILE A 88 -6.98 12.10 -7.06
C ILE A 88 -7.92 12.77 -6.03
N PRO A 89 -8.13 14.11 -6.08
CA PRO A 89 -8.94 14.81 -5.07
C PRO A 89 -10.39 14.33 -4.96
N SER A 90 -10.99 13.82 -6.03
CA SER A 90 -12.35 13.24 -6.04
C SER A 90 -12.42 11.83 -5.44
N ASN A 91 -11.29 11.24 -5.03
CA ASN A 91 -11.20 9.93 -4.37
C ASN A 91 -10.68 10.04 -2.93
N PRO A 92 -11.34 10.80 -2.02
CA PRO A 92 -10.75 11.15 -0.73
C PRO A 92 -10.77 10.04 0.33
N HIS A 93 -11.47 8.93 0.09
CA HIS A 93 -11.90 7.98 1.12
C HIS A 93 -11.44 6.54 0.89
N TRP A 94 -10.27 6.29 0.30
CA TRP A 94 -9.73 4.93 0.19
C TRP A 94 -9.06 4.45 1.50
N LEU A 95 -8.92 3.13 1.65
CA LEU A 95 -8.10 2.46 2.67
C LEU A 95 -7.00 1.63 1.98
N LEU A 96 -5.74 1.90 2.34
CA LEU A 96 -4.57 1.13 1.93
C LEU A 96 -4.01 0.35 3.13
N LEU A 97 -4.05 -0.97 3.05
CA LEU A 97 -3.51 -1.89 4.04
C LEU A 97 -2.17 -2.40 3.53
N ILE A 98 -1.08 -2.18 4.27
CA ILE A 98 0.23 -2.75 3.96
C ILE A 98 0.59 -3.70 5.11
N ASP A 99 0.47 -4.99 4.87
CA ASP A 99 0.68 -6.02 5.89
C ASP A 99 2.14 -6.48 5.90
N ASN A 100 2.65 -6.88 7.06
CA ASN A 100 3.95 -7.54 7.21
C ASN A 100 5.17 -6.68 6.80
N VAL A 101 5.15 -5.37 7.09
CA VAL A 101 6.29 -4.47 6.86
C VAL A 101 7.33 -4.68 7.95
N ASP A 102 8.08 -5.78 7.86
CA ASP A 102 9.03 -6.23 8.88
C ASP A 102 10.50 -5.94 8.51
N ARG A 103 10.74 -5.23 7.40
CA ARG A 103 12.07 -4.81 6.92
C ARG A 103 12.15 -3.30 6.82
N ASP A 104 13.28 -2.73 7.17
CA ASP A 104 13.47 -1.27 7.22
C ASP A 104 14.83 -0.89 6.68
N HIS A 105 14.88 -0.01 5.68
CA HIS A 105 16.11 0.50 5.05
C HIS A 105 17.21 1.01 6.01
N ARG A 106 16.89 1.22 7.28
CA ARG A 106 17.85 1.60 8.33
C ARG A 106 18.61 0.41 8.92
N ASP A 107 18.20 -0.82 8.63
CA ASP A 107 18.88 -2.03 9.05
C ASP A 107 20.05 -2.33 8.10
N PRO A 108 21.31 -2.19 8.54
CA PRO A 108 22.47 -2.43 7.69
C PRO A 108 22.72 -3.92 7.40
N ASP A 109 22.11 -4.82 8.18
CA ASP A 109 22.33 -6.26 8.09
C ASP A 109 21.28 -6.97 7.22
N ASP A 110 20.22 -6.27 6.79
CA ASP A 110 19.21 -6.79 5.87
C ASP A 110 19.43 -6.27 4.43
N PRO A 111 20.04 -7.06 3.52
CA PRO A 111 20.26 -6.65 2.13
C PRO A 111 18.95 -6.53 1.31
N GLN A 112 17.82 -6.97 1.85
CA GLN A 112 16.49 -6.83 1.26
C GLN A 112 15.65 -5.74 1.94
N ALA A 113 16.27 -4.97 2.84
CA ALA A 113 15.65 -3.82 3.47
C ALA A 113 15.23 -2.79 2.42
N TYR A 114 14.07 -2.17 2.65
CA TYR A 114 13.53 -1.17 1.75
C TYR A 114 12.83 -0.06 2.53
N ASN A 115 12.59 1.07 1.86
CA ASN A 115 11.91 2.20 2.46
C ASN A 115 10.43 2.19 2.06
N VAL A 116 9.57 1.65 2.92
CA VAL A 116 8.11 1.62 2.69
C VAL A 116 7.50 3.01 2.42
N LYS A 117 8.13 4.10 2.90
CA LYS A 117 7.62 5.46 2.70
C LYS A 117 7.60 5.88 1.23
N VAL A 118 8.48 5.31 0.40
CA VAL A 118 8.53 5.56 -1.06
C VAL A 118 7.25 5.09 -1.75
N TYR A 119 6.54 4.12 -1.16
CA TYR A 119 5.34 3.50 -1.72
C TYR A 119 4.04 4.14 -1.22
N LEU A 120 4.09 5.11 -0.30
CA LEU A 120 2.90 5.82 0.17
C LEU A 120 2.52 6.89 -0.85
N PRO A 121 1.22 7.16 -1.07
CA PRO A 121 0.81 8.25 -1.96
C PRO A 121 1.21 9.61 -1.39
N HIS A 122 1.32 10.64 -2.24
CA HIS A 122 1.57 12.01 -1.79
C HIS A 122 0.28 12.72 -1.30
N ALA A 123 -0.86 12.05 -1.42
CA ALA A 123 -2.17 12.52 -0.99
C ALA A 123 -2.21 12.99 0.47
N ASP A 124 -2.96 14.05 0.71
CA ASP A 124 -3.32 14.58 2.04
C ASP A 124 -4.67 14.02 2.54
N HIS A 125 -5.18 12.96 1.91
CA HIS A 125 -6.43 12.27 2.21
C HIS A 125 -6.24 10.74 2.18
N GLY A 126 -7.34 10.00 2.36
CA GLY A 126 -7.30 8.55 2.51
C GLY A 126 -6.80 8.06 3.86
N SER A 127 -6.79 6.74 4.04
CA SER A 127 -6.35 6.07 5.25
C SER A 127 -5.34 4.97 4.92
N ILE A 128 -4.25 4.91 5.67
CA ILE A 128 -3.20 3.90 5.54
C ILE A 128 -3.12 3.15 6.87
N LEU A 129 -3.19 1.82 6.81
CA LEU A 129 -2.99 0.94 7.97
C LEU A 129 -1.84 -0.01 7.65
N VAL A 130 -0.79 0.04 8.47
CA VAL A 130 0.40 -0.82 8.34
C VAL A 130 0.43 -1.81 9.48
N THR A 131 0.78 -3.06 9.21
CA THR A 131 1.14 -4.02 10.26
C THR A 131 2.65 -4.31 10.22
N SER A 132 3.27 -4.42 11.40
CA SER A 132 4.72 -4.63 11.50
C SER A 132 5.14 -5.25 12.83
N ARG A 133 6.32 -5.84 12.91
CA ARG A 133 7.03 -6.18 14.15
C ARG A 133 7.96 -5.06 14.60
N LEU A 134 8.25 -4.10 13.74
CA LEU A 134 9.20 -3.02 13.96
C LEU A 134 8.54 -1.87 14.72
N SER A 135 8.97 -1.63 15.96
CA SER A 135 8.58 -0.44 16.73
C SER A 135 9.10 0.86 16.09
N SER A 136 10.19 0.78 15.31
CA SER A 136 10.79 1.91 14.59
C SER A 136 9.85 2.54 13.56
N LEU A 137 8.81 1.83 13.12
CA LEU A 137 7.81 2.32 12.16
C LEU A 137 6.65 3.07 12.81
N GLN A 138 6.60 3.21 14.13
CA GLN A 138 5.54 3.97 14.82
C GLN A 138 5.43 5.44 14.36
N ARG A 139 6.51 6.01 13.79
CA ARG A 139 6.56 7.39 13.26
C ARG A 139 6.58 7.42 11.72
N LEU A 140 5.71 6.63 11.10
CA LEU A 140 5.58 6.58 9.65
C LEU A 140 5.20 7.94 9.07
#